data_AF-A0ABD2PH52-F1
#
_entry.id   AF-A0ABD2PH52-F1
#
_cell.length_a   1.000
_cell.length_b   1.000
_cell.length_c   1.000
_cell.angle_alpha   90.00
_cell.angle_beta   90.00
_cell.angle_gamma   90.00
#
_symmetry.space_group_name_H-M   'P 1'
#
loop_
_entity.id
_entity.type
_entity.pdbx_description
1 polymer ?
#
loop_
_entity_poly.entity_id
_entity_poly.type
_entity_poly.pdbx_seq_one_letter_code
_entity_poly.pdbx_strand_id
1 'polypeptide(L)'
;MRIYKLNEPNITAKYKEIVDRRLRNLEYIWKRGDIEEMWIAFKEVLHNSAKEVCGTIRSDNTRKQTAWWNKELKEQLEMKKTAWRKYLSLRTLEAHEEYKIQGKKVKKLVIKSKQMSRENFGNRMENARAGNQILFFRMLKKLKRDKKDITIEINDKQGRTLTEENDAHMERIF
;
A
#
# COMPACT_ATOMS: atom_id res chain seq x y z
N MET A 1 2.20 -15.95 4.22
CA MET A 1 1.93 -17.03 5.19
C MET A 1 0.63 -16.72 5.92
N ARG A 2 -0.20 -17.71 6.26
CA ARG A 2 -1.45 -17.49 7.04
C ARG A 2 -1.15 -17.37 8.53
N ILE A 3 -0.57 -16.24 8.94
CA ILE A 3 -0.10 -16.04 10.33
C ILE A 3 -1.23 -16.24 11.35
N TYR A 4 -2.45 -15.85 11.01
CA TYR A 4 -3.63 -16.01 11.87
C TYR A 4 -3.92 -17.46 12.29
N LYS A 5 -3.43 -18.46 11.53
CA LYS A 5 -3.59 -19.87 11.88
C LYS A 5 -2.78 -20.29 13.10
N LEU A 6 -1.74 -19.54 13.48
CA LEU A 6 -0.96 -19.80 14.70
C LEU A 6 -1.73 -19.50 15.98
N ASN A 7 -2.91 -18.87 15.90
CA ASN A 7 -3.80 -18.66 17.05
C ASN A 7 -4.63 -19.91 17.37
N GLU A 8 -4.71 -20.88 16.47
CA GLU A 8 -5.43 -22.14 16.71
C GLU A 8 -4.53 -23.10 17.52
N PRO A 9 -4.96 -23.59 18.69
CA PRO A 9 -4.10 -24.32 19.62
C PRO A 9 -3.48 -25.60 19.01
N ASN A 10 -4.24 -26.28 18.15
CA ASN A 10 -3.77 -27.48 17.45
C ASN A 10 -2.64 -27.17 16.45
N ILE A 11 -2.74 -26.04 15.76
CA ILE A 11 -1.75 -25.60 14.78
C ILE A 11 -0.50 -25.11 15.50
N THR A 12 -0.66 -24.39 16.62
CA THR A 12 0.45 -23.94 17.47
C THR A 12 1.23 -25.13 18.03
N ALA A 13 0.55 -26.17 18.54
CA ALA A 13 1.18 -27.36 19.07
C ALA A 13 2.02 -28.08 18.00
N LYS A 14 1.44 -28.30 16.83
CA LYS A 14 2.14 -28.90 15.67
C LYS A 14 3.33 -28.05 15.20
N TYR A 15 3.19 -26.73 15.22
CA TYR A 15 4.28 -25.82 14.87
C TYR A 15 5.45 -25.95 15.84
N LYS A 16 5.19 -25.93 17.15
CA LYS A 16 6.22 -26.10 18.18
C LYS A 16 6.96 -27.43 18.04
N GLU A 17 6.23 -28.53 17.86
CA GLU A 17 6.81 -29.85 17.68
C GLU A 17 7.76 -29.91 16.46
N ILE A 18 7.35 -29.34 15.32
CA ILE A 18 8.15 -29.33 14.09
C ILE A 18 9.39 -28.45 14.25
N VAL A 19 9.25 -27.29 14.89
CA VAL A 19 10.38 -26.38 15.18
C VAL A 19 11.38 -27.08 16.09
N ASP A 20 10.93 -27.65 17.21
CA ASP A 20 11.80 -28.32 18.18
C ASP A 20 12.55 -29.50 17.54
N ARG A 21 11.86 -30.29 16.72
CA ARG A 21 12.50 -31.38 15.95
C ARG A 21 13.58 -30.86 15.00
N ARG A 22 13.32 -29.76 14.30
CA ARG A 22 14.27 -29.19 13.35
C ARG A 22 15.45 -28.52 14.02
N LEU A 23 15.22 -27.84 15.15
CA LEU A 23 16.29 -27.23 15.93
C LEU A 23 17.25 -28.29 16.49
N ARG A 24 16.72 -29.44 16.95
CA ARG A 24 17.55 -30.60 17.35
C ARG A 24 18.45 -31.10 16.22
N ASN A 25 17.94 -31.16 14.99
CA ASN A 25 18.73 -31.60 13.84
C ASN A 25 19.86 -30.61 13.45
N LEU A 26 19.84 -29.38 13.97
CA LEU A 26 20.86 -28.37 13.71
C LEU A 26 21.92 -28.26 14.83
N GLU A 27 21.95 -29.21 15.78
CA GLU A 27 22.90 -29.23 16.91
C GLU A 27 24.37 -29.02 16.47
N TYR A 28 24.73 -29.49 15.28
CA TYR A 28 26.04 -29.28 14.69
C TYR A 28 26.36 -27.80 14.40
N ILE A 29 25.39 -27.04 13.89
CA ILE A 29 25.54 -25.61 13.58
C ILE A 29 25.67 -24.81 14.87
N TRP A 30 24.92 -25.17 15.92
CA TRP A 30 25.02 -24.52 17.24
C TRP A 30 26.38 -24.73 17.91
N LYS A 31 27.09 -25.82 17.59
CA LYS A 31 28.40 -26.15 18.19
C LYS A 31 29.59 -25.63 17.40
N ARG A 32 29.44 -25.34 16.10
CA ARG A 32 30.57 -25.03 15.20
C ARG A 32 30.38 -23.82 14.30
N GLY A 33 29.16 -23.33 14.14
CA GLY A 33 28.86 -22.19 13.27
C GLY A 33 29.16 -20.85 13.93
N ASP A 34 29.30 -19.82 13.10
CA ASP A 34 29.33 -18.43 13.56
C ASP A 34 27.91 -17.96 13.98
N ILE A 35 27.83 -16.88 14.77
CA ILE A 35 26.57 -16.32 15.26
C ILE A 35 25.61 -16.00 14.10
N GLU A 36 26.12 -15.47 12.98
CA GLU A 36 25.30 -15.16 11.81
C GLU A 36 24.76 -16.44 11.15
N GLU A 37 25.57 -17.51 11.08
CA GLU A 37 25.14 -18.80 10.53
C GLU A 37 24.06 -19.45 11.40
N MET A 38 24.22 -19.41 12.72
CA MET A 38 23.21 -19.86 13.66
C MET A 38 21.89 -19.07 13.50
N TRP A 39 22.00 -17.75 13.35
CA TRP A 39 20.84 -16.87 13.18
C TRP A 39 20.10 -17.13 11.86
N ILE A 40 20.84 -17.31 10.76
CA ILE A 40 20.26 -17.66 9.45
C ILE A 40 19.53 -19.00 9.56
N ALA A 41 20.20 -20.03 10.08
CA ALA A 41 19.62 -21.36 10.21
C ALA A 41 18.37 -21.37 11.11
N PHE A 42 18.39 -20.61 12.21
CA PHE A 42 17.24 -20.43 13.10
C PHE A 42 16.05 -19.77 12.38
N LYS A 43 16.29 -18.65 11.68
CA LYS A 43 15.26 -17.95 10.89
C LYS A 43 14.65 -18.88 9.84
N GLU A 44 15.48 -19.65 9.14
CA GLU A 44 15.03 -20.60 8.12
C GLU A 44 14.16 -21.71 8.72
N VAL A 45 14.54 -22.28 9.86
CA VAL A 45 13.73 -23.28 10.55
C VAL A 45 12.37 -22.73 10.96
N LEU A 46 12.32 -21.54 11.56
CA LEU A 46 11.06 -20.91 11.94
C LEU A 46 10.18 -20.65 10.72
N HIS A 47 10.77 -20.08 9.66
CA HIS A 47 10.05 -19.70 8.45
C HIS A 47 9.53 -20.92 7.68
N ASN A 48 10.35 -21.96 7.49
CA ASN A 48 9.98 -23.18 6.78
C ASN A 48 8.92 -23.98 7.55
N SER A 49 9.06 -24.06 8.87
CA SER A 49 8.06 -24.73 9.72
C SER A 49 6.72 -24.00 9.70
N ALA A 50 6.75 -22.67 9.70
CA ALA A 50 5.53 -21.87 9.66
C ALA A 50 4.89 -21.94 8.27
N LYS A 51 5.70 -21.99 7.19
CA LYS A 51 5.23 -22.19 5.81
C LYS A 51 4.56 -23.55 5.62
N GLU A 52 5.10 -24.61 6.22
CA GLU A 52 4.54 -25.96 6.16
C GLU A 52 3.22 -26.07 6.94
N VAL A 53 3.19 -25.54 8.17
CA VAL A 53 2.05 -25.66 9.07
C VAL A 53 0.92 -24.70 8.69
N CYS A 54 1.23 -23.43 8.41
CA CYS A 54 0.23 -22.41 8.12
C CYS A 54 -0.09 -22.29 6.63
N GLY A 55 0.74 -22.89 5.76
CA GLY A 55 0.66 -22.72 4.32
C GLY A 55 1.05 -21.32 3.83
N THR A 56 1.19 -21.20 2.52
CA THR A 56 1.40 -19.93 1.85
C THR A 56 0.08 -19.26 1.48
N ILE A 57 0.09 -17.93 1.46
CA ILE A 57 -0.94 -17.14 0.78
C ILE A 57 -0.20 -16.44 -0.34
N ARG A 58 -0.76 -16.43 -1.55
CA ARG A 58 -0.42 -15.40 -2.53
C ARG A 58 -0.93 -14.08 -1.98
N SER A 59 -0.08 -13.36 -1.24
CA SER A 59 -0.33 -11.94 -1.04
C SER A 59 -0.06 -11.31 -2.40
N ASP A 60 -1.12 -10.90 -3.09
CA ASP A 60 -0.99 -9.95 -4.18
C ASP A 60 -0.64 -8.60 -3.55
N ASN A 61 0.57 -8.52 -2.99
CA ASN A 61 1.14 -7.32 -2.38
C ASN A 61 1.80 -6.47 -3.48
N THR A 62 1.31 -6.57 -4.71
CA THR A 62 1.28 -5.37 -5.52
C THR A 62 0.31 -4.44 -4.82
N ARG A 63 0.85 -3.59 -3.91
CA ARG A 63 0.21 -2.29 -3.66
C ARG A 63 -0.04 -1.76 -5.05
N LYS A 64 -1.28 -1.86 -5.53
CA LYS A 64 -1.66 -1.45 -6.87
C LYS A 64 -1.29 0.00 -6.91
N GLN A 65 -0.13 0.30 -7.50
CA GLN A 65 0.32 1.67 -7.62
C GLN A 65 -0.83 2.37 -8.30
N THR A 66 -1.32 3.43 -7.66
CA THR A 66 -2.50 4.13 -8.16
C THR A 66 -2.24 4.46 -9.63
N ALA A 67 -3.23 4.30 -10.51
CA ALA A 67 -3.00 4.27 -11.96
C ALA A 67 -2.29 5.51 -12.55
N TRP A 68 -2.23 6.63 -11.79
CA TRP A 68 -1.49 7.84 -12.12
C TRP A 68 -0.01 7.84 -11.68
N TRP A 69 0.46 6.80 -11.00
CA TRP A 69 1.84 6.68 -10.58
C TRP A 69 2.73 6.35 -11.78
N ASN A 70 3.70 7.20 -12.08
CA ASN A 70 4.63 7.02 -13.20
C ASN A 70 6.09 7.13 -12.71
N LYS A 71 7.02 6.63 -13.55
CA LYS A 71 8.47 6.64 -13.24
C LYS A 71 9.01 8.06 -13.08
N GLU A 72 8.56 8.97 -13.94
CA GLU A 72 8.92 10.39 -13.91
C GLU A 72 8.57 11.05 -12.57
N LEU A 73 7.36 10.83 -12.05
CA LEU A 73 6.93 11.38 -10.77
C LEU A 73 7.73 10.82 -9.60
N LYS A 74 8.11 9.55 -9.67
CA LYS A 74 9.01 8.95 -8.68
C LYS A 74 10.36 9.66 -8.68
N GLU A 75 10.95 9.87 -9.86
CA GLU A 75 12.24 10.58 -10.00
C GLU A 75 12.15 12.03 -9.48
N GLN A 76 11.10 12.77 -9.85
CA GLN A 76 10.89 14.13 -9.37
C GLN A 76 10.64 14.20 -7.85
N LEU A 77 9.97 13.20 -7.28
CA LEU A 77 9.80 13.08 -5.82
C LEU A 77 11.12 12.81 -5.10
N GLU A 78 11.99 11.97 -5.68
CA GLU A 78 13.33 11.76 -5.12
C GLU A 78 14.18 13.03 -5.21
N MET A 79 14.12 13.77 -6.32
CA MET A 79 14.78 15.09 -6.44
C MET A 79 14.25 16.11 -5.42
N LYS A 80 12.95 16.12 -5.13
CA LYS A 80 12.38 16.95 -4.07
C LYS A 80 12.92 16.54 -2.69
N LYS A 81 13.05 15.25 -2.42
CA LYS A 81 13.61 14.75 -1.14
C LYS A 81 15.08 15.10 -0.98
N THR A 82 15.88 14.99 -2.04
CA THR A 82 17.30 15.37 -1.99
C THR A 82 17.46 16.87 -1.76
N ALA A 83 16.67 17.71 -2.44
CA ALA A 83 16.64 19.16 -2.20
C ALA A 83 16.23 19.50 -0.76
N TRP A 84 15.25 18.78 -0.20
CA TRP A 84 14.87 18.94 1.21
C TRP A 84 16.01 18.58 2.17
N ARG A 85 16.71 17.46 1.95
CA ARG A 85 17.88 17.08 2.76
C ARG A 85 19.00 18.11 2.67
N LYS A 86 19.28 18.62 1.45
CA LYS A 86 20.27 19.68 1.21
C LYS A 86 19.92 20.97 1.96
N TYR A 87 18.65 21.36 1.95
CA TYR A 87 18.17 22.49 2.75
C TYR A 87 18.32 22.23 4.26
N LEU A 88 17.99 21.03 4.75
CA LEU A 88 18.15 20.71 6.17
C LEU A 88 19.61 20.76 6.64
N SER A 89 20.56 20.38 5.78
CA SER A 89 21.99 20.40 6.11
C SER A 89 22.59 21.81 6.04
N LEU A 90 22.30 22.57 4.98
CA LEU A 90 22.93 23.86 4.72
C LEU A 90 22.18 25.05 5.37
N ARG A 91 20.85 24.92 5.54
CA ARG A 91 19.93 25.98 5.98
C ARG A 91 20.04 27.31 5.22
N THR A 92 20.49 27.25 3.95
CA THR A 92 20.61 28.43 3.09
C THR A 92 19.29 28.75 2.37
N LEU A 93 19.12 30.03 2.01
CA LEU A 93 17.96 30.51 1.25
C LEU A 93 17.90 29.89 -0.15
N GLU A 94 19.04 29.71 -0.81
CA GLU A 94 19.13 29.10 -2.14
C GLU A 94 18.64 27.63 -2.14
N ALA A 95 19.07 26.84 -1.15
CA ALA A 95 18.62 25.46 -1.02
C ALA A 95 17.11 25.37 -0.70
N HIS A 96 16.58 26.36 0.02
CA HIS A 96 15.15 26.48 0.28
C HIS A 96 14.35 26.80 -0.99
N GLU A 97 14.85 27.71 -1.81
CA GLU A 97 14.23 28.09 -3.07
C GLU A 97 14.25 26.94 -4.08
N GLU A 98 15.37 26.22 -4.17
CA GLU A 98 15.53 25.02 -4.99
C GLU A 98 14.49 23.95 -4.59
N TYR A 99 14.32 23.69 -3.29
CA TYR A 99 13.27 22.81 -2.78
C TYR A 99 11.85 23.29 -3.15
N LYS A 100 11.56 24.60 -3.05
CA LYS A 100 10.26 25.17 -3.43
C LYS A 100 9.96 25.00 -4.92
N ILE A 101 10.94 25.24 -5.79
CA ILE A 101 10.82 25.06 -7.24
C ILE A 101 10.51 23.59 -7.55
N GLN A 102 11.26 22.65 -6.95
CA GLN A 102 11.01 21.22 -7.13
C GLN A 102 9.64 20.80 -6.59
N GLY A 103 9.21 21.38 -5.46
CA GLY A 103 7.86 21.19 -4.91
C GLY A 103 6.75 21.60 -5.90
N LYS A 104 6.90 22.75 -6.56
CA LYS A 104 5.95 23.23 -7.59
C LYS A 104 5.93 22.29 -8.81
N LYS A 105 7.09 21.83 -9.28
CA LYS A 105 7.22 20.89 -10.40
C LYS A 105 6.50 19.57 -10.11
N VAL A 106 6.78 18.97 -8.95
CA VAL A 106 6.09 17.74 -8.50
C VAL A 106 4.58 17.96 -8.42
N LYS A 107 4.10 19.07 -7.84
CA LYS A 107 2.66 19.35 -7.74
C LYS A 107 1.99 19.39 -9.11
N LYS A 108 2.59 20.09 -10.09
CA LYS A 108 2.09 20.14 -11.47
C LYS A 108 2.06 18.75 -12.11
N LEU A 109 3.11 17.97 -11.93
CA LEU A 109 3.20 16.62 -12.48
C LEU A 109 2.16 15.68 -11.88
N VAL A 110 1.93 15.73 -10.56
CA VAL A 110 0.86 14.95 -9.90
C VAL A 110 -0.51 15.28 -10.50
N ILE A 111 -0.82 16.57 -10.68
CA ILE A 111 -2.10 17.00 -11.26
C ILE A 111 -2.24 16.45 -12.68
N LYS A 112 -1.20 16.60 -13.52
CA LYS A 112 -1.19 16.09 -14.89
C LYS A 112 -1.37 14.57 -14.94
N SER A 113 -0.65 13.82 -14.12
CA SER A 113 -0.75 12.35 -14.10
C SER A 113 -2.10 11.88 -13.59
N LYS A 114 -2.68 12.54 -12.59
CA LYS A 114 -4.05 12.25 -12.12
C LYS A 114 -5.07 12.52 -13.22
N GLN A 115 -4.95 13.65 -13.91
CA GLN A 115 -5.84 14.01 -15.01
C GLN A 115 -5.79 12.96 -16.13
N MET A 116 -4.59 12.63 -16.60
CA MET A 116 -4.37 11.60 -17.62
C MET A 116 -4.90 10.23 -17.19
N SER A 117 -4.75 9.86 -15.91
CA SER A 117 -5.33 8.62 -15.39
C SER A 117 -6.85 8.63 -15.38
N ARG A 118 -7.50 9.79 -15.14
CA ARG A 118 -8.96 9.94 -15.20
C ARG A 118 -9.45 9.82 -16.64
N GLU A 119 -8.80 10.51 -17.58
CA GLU A 119 -9.11 10.46 -19.01
C GLU A 119 -8.94 9.03 -19.56
N ASN A 120 -7.82 8.38 -19.26
CA ASN A 120 -7.59 6.98 -19.66
C ASN A 120 -8.64 6.03 -19.08
N PHE A 121 -9.09 6.26 -17.85
CA PHE A 121 -10.18 5.48 -17.26
C PHE A 121 -11.51 5.74 -17.98
N GLY A 122 -11.82 6.99 -18.31
CA GLY A 122 -12.99 7.38 -19.10
C GLY A 122 -13.01 6.71 -20.47
N ASN A 123 -11.90 6.82 -21.22
CA ASN A 123 -11.75 6.19 -22.54
C ASN A 123 -11.91 4.67 -22.46
N ARG A 124 -11.32 4.02 -21.42
CA ARG A 124 -11.52 2.58 -21.19
C ARG A 124 -12.98 2.23 -20.91
N MET A 125 -13.70 3.09 -20.18
CA MET A 125 -15.11 2.89 -19.90
C MET A 125 -15.97 3.03 -21.16
N GLU A 126 -15.69 4.04 -22.00
CA GLU A 126 -16.40 4.27 -23.26
C GLU A 126 -16.15 3.13 -24.26
N ASN A 127 -14.90 2.70 -24.42
CA ASN A 127 -14.55 1.54 -25.24
C ASN A 127 -15.20 0.25 -24.75
N ALA A 128 -15.28 0.05 -23.42
CA ALA A 128 -15.98 -1.10 -22.85
C ALA A 128 -17.50 -1.00 -23.05
N ARG A 129 -18.09 0.19 -23.04
CA ARG A 129 -19.51 0.37 -23.36
C ARG A 129 -19.80 -0.06 -24.81
N ALA A 130 -18.92 0.31 -25.75
CA ALA A 130 -19.08 0.00 -27.16
C ALA A 130 -18.77 -1.48 -27.51
N GLY A 131 -17.75 -2.08 -26.91
CA GLY A 131 -17.24 -3.40 -27.33
C GLY A 131 -17.29 -4.53 -26.28
N ASN A 132 -17.45 -4.24 -24.99
CA ASN A 132 -17.47 -5.26 -23.94
C ASN A 132 -18.34 -4.88 -22.74
N GLN A 133 -19.64 -5.10 -22.90
CA GLN A 133 -20.66 -4.71 -21.93
C GLN A 133 -20.46 -5.34 -20.54
N ILE A 134 -19.92 -6.57 -20.47
CA ILE A 134 -19.60 -7.26 -19.21
C ILE A 134 -18.52 -6.51 -18.42
N LEU A 135 -17.45 -6.08 -19.09
CA LEU A 135 -16.40 -5.29 -18.45
C LEU A 135 -16.94 -3.92 -18.00
N PHE A 136 -17.79 -3.28 -18.81
CA PHE A 136 -18.45 -2.02 -18.47
C PHE A 136 -19.26 -2.12 -17.17
N PHE A 137 -20.18 -3.08 -17.06
CA PHE A 137 -20.98 -3.25 -15.84
C PHE A 137 -20.14 -3.66 -14.62
N ARG A 138 -19.06 -4.43 -14.82
CA ARG A 138 -18.10 -4.76 -13.75
C ARG A 138 -17.37 -3.52 -13.23
N MET A 139 -17.00 -2.59 -14.12
CA MET A 139 -16.39 -1.30 -13.73
C MET A 139 -17.39 -0.41 -12.98
N LEU A 140 -18.65 -0.31 -13.44
CA LEU A 140 -19.71 0.43 -12.75
C LEU A 140 -19.97 -0.11 -11.33
N LYS A 141 -19.98 -1.43 -11.16
CA LYS A 141 -20.17 -2.06 -9.84
C LYS A 141 -19.05 -1.71 -8.86
N LYS A 142 -17.81 -1.57 -9.34
CA LYS A 142 -16.68 -1.11 -8.50
C LYS A 142 -16.84 0.35 -8.10
N LEU A 143 -17.17 1.23 -9.04
CA LEU A 143 -17.43 2.65 -8.76
C LEU A 143 -18.56 2.86 -7.73
N LYS A 144 -19.64 2.06 -7.81
CA LYS A 144 -20.72 2.10 -6.83
C LYS A 144 -20.30 1.62 -5.44
N ARG A 145 -19.33 0.70 -5.33
CA ARG A 145 -18.80 0.25 -4.05
C ARG A 145 -17.93 1.31 -3.41
N ASP A 146 -17.03 1.92 -4.17
CA ASP A 146 -16.10 2.96 -3.67
C ASP A 146 -16.84 4.22 -3.18
N LYS A 147 -18.05 4.51 -3.69
CA LYS A 147 -18.89 5.63 -3.24
C LYS A 147 -19.66 5.39 -1.93
N LYS A 148 -19.92 4.13 -1.54
CA LYS A 148 -20.72 3.82 -0.34
C LYS A 148 -19.99 4.09 0.98
N ASP A 149 -18.67 4.30 0.93
CA ASP A 149 -17.84 4.50 2.13
C ASP A 149 -17.58 5.98 2.48
N ILE A 150 -18.31 6.93 1.86
CA ILE A 150 -18.20 8.36 2.20
C ILE A 150 -19.57 8.89 2.60
N THR A 151 -20.02 8.55 3.80
CA THR A 151 -21.09 9.29 4.48
C THR A 151 -20.41 10.17 5.51
N ILE A 152 -20.18 11.45 5.16
CA ILE A 152 -19.71 12.44 6.14
C ILE A 152 -20.97 13.01 6.78
N GLU A 153 -21.36 12.45 7.92
CA GLU A 153 -22.41 13.03 8.76
C GLU A 153 -21.81 14.26 9.47
N ILE A 154 -22.34 15.45 9.14
CA ILE A 154 -21.99 16.69 9.83
C ILE A 154 -22.97 16.83 11.00
N ASN A 155 -22.48 16.59 12.22
CA ASN A 155 -23.25 16.69 13.45
C ASN A 155 -22.98 18.02 14.14
N ASP A 156 -24.02 18.66 14.67
CA ASP A 156 -23.88 19.82 15.55
C ASP A 156 -23.36 19.39 16.95
N LYS A 157 -22.94 20.35 17.79
CA LYS A 157 -22.41 20.12 19.15
C LYS A 157 -23.37 19.39 20.09
N GLN A 158 -24.68 19.34 19.78
CA GLN A 158 -25.66 18.54 20.51
C GLN A 158 -26.01 17.19 19.84
N GLY A 159 -25.23 16.74 18.84
CA GLY A 159 -25.35 15.39 18.26
C GLY A 159 -26.56 15.18 17.34
N ARG A 160 -27.15 16.26 16.80
CA ARG A 160 -28.20 16.16 15.78
C ARG A 160 -27.59 16.23 14.39
N THR A 161 -27.96 15.29 13.52
CA THR A 161 -27.58 15.21 12.11
C THR A 161 -28.31 16.29 11.33
N LEU A 162 -27.56 17.22 10.73
CA LEU A 162 -28.11 18.24 9.83
C LEU A 162 -28.12 17.69 8.41
N THR A 163 -29.07 16.81 8.10
CA THR A 163 -29.35 16.41 6.71
C THR A 163 -30.71 16.97 6.33
N GLU A 164 -30.73 18.25 5.94
CA GLU A 164 -31.77 18.73 5.03
C GLU A 164 -31.35 18.39 3.60
N GLU A 165 -32.26 17.75 2.89
CA GLU A 165 -32.00 16.90 1.73
C GLU A 165 -31.76 17.66 0.41
N ASN A 166 -31.44 18.95 0.43
CA ASN A 166 -31.19 19.71 -0.80
C ASN A 166 -30.07 20.74 -0.60
N ASP A 167 -29.22 20.87 -1.61
CA ASP A 167 -28.15 21.86 -1.76
C ASP A 167 -26.80 21.60 -1.06
N ALA A 168 -26.11 20.54 -1.51
CA ALA A 168 -24.64 20.53 -1.49
C ALA A 168 -24.07 19.87 -2.75
N HIS A 169 -24.60 20.25 -3.91
CA HIS A 169 -23.98 19.99 -5.21
C HIS A 169 -22.97 21.09 -5.58
N MET A 170 -22.18 21.60 -4.63
CA MET A 170 -21.14 22.58 -4.96
C MET A 170 -19.82 22.26 -4.28
N GLU A 171 -18.85 21.99 -5.15
CA GLU A 171 -17.41 22.12 -4.97
C GLU A 171 -16.77 21.47 -3.74
N ARG A 172 -16.15 20.32 -4.01
CA ARG A 172 -14.82 19.91 -3.54
C ARG A 172 -14.51 18.63 -4.32
N ILE A 173 -13.33 18.41 -4.90
CA ILE A 173 -12.06 18.28 -4.20
C ILE A 173 -10.90 18.42 -5.22
N PHE A 174 -9.98 19.33 -4.87
CA PHE A 174 -8.58 19.44 -5.32
C PHE A 174 -7.75 18.18 -5.04
#